data_AF-I0FFD3-F1
#
_entry.id   AF-I0FFD3-F1
#
_cell.length_a   1.000
_cell.length_b   1.000
_cell.length_c   1.000
_cell.angle_alpha   90.00
_cell.angle_beta   90.00
_cell.angle_gamma   90.00
#
_symmetry.space_group_name_H-M   'P 1'
#
loop_
_entity.id
_entity.type
_entity.pdbx_description
1 polymer ?
#
loop_
_entity_poly.entity_id
_entity_poly.type
_entity_poly.pdbx_seq_one_letter_code
_entity_poly.pdbx_strand_id
1 'polypeptide(L)' 'MFKNIFYSFLGLISDTLGFTAKATTKKSEVGEYFSSLGAKLREASKGLKINQ' A
#
# COMPACT_ATOMS: atom_id res chain seq x y z
N MET A 1 -18.66 -13.52 -2.90
CA MET A 1 -18.78 -12.04 -2.89
C MET A 1 -17.57 -11.35 -2.26
N PHE A 2 -17.15 -11.69 -1.02
CA PHE A 2 -15.99 -11.07 -0.35
C PHE A 2 -14.63 -11.26 -1.05
N LYS A 3 -14.43 -12.40 -1.72
CA LYS A 3 -13.18 -12.71 -2.45
C LYS A 3 -12.86 -11.66 -3.53
N ASN A 4 -13.87 -11.18 -4.26
CA ASN A 4 -13.67 -10.17 -5.32
C ASN A 4 -13.30 -8.80 -4.77
N ILE A 5 -13.90 -8.37 -3.66
CA ILE A 5 -13.63 -7.05 -3.07
C ILE A 5 -12.20 -7.00 -2.54
N PHE A 6 -11.71 -8.09 -1.95
CA PHE A 6 -10.33 -8.18 -1.47
C PHE A 6 -9.31 -8.12 -2.61
N TYR A 7 -9.52 -8.86 -3.72
CA TYR A 7 -8.61 -8.80 -4.87
C TYR A 7 -8.72 -7.48 -5.66
N SER A 8 -9.90 -6.87 -5.73
CA SER A 8 -10.06 -5.52 -6.30
C SER A 8 -9.38 -4.46 -5.44
N PHE A 9 -9.44 -4.58 -4.12
CA PHE A 9 -8.70 -3.71 -3.20
C PHE A 9 -7.18 -3.90 -3.36
N LEU A 10 -6.68 -5.14 -3.42
CA LEU A 10 -5.27 -5.40 -3.67
C LEU A 10 -4.80 -4.93 -5.06
N GLY A 11 -5.64 -5.07 -6.10
CA GLY A 11 -5.37 -4.54 -7.44
C GLY A 11 -5.30 -3.02 -7.45
N LEU A 12 -6.28 -2.35 -6.82
CA LEU A 12 -6.28 -0.89 -6.67
C LEU A 12 -5.05 -0.39 -5.89
N ILE A 13 -4.70 -1.04 -4.79
CA ILE A 13 -3.50 -0.76 -3.99
C ILE A 13 -2.24 -0.98 -4.84
N SER A 14 -2.14 -2.09 -5.57
CA SER A 14 -1.02 -2.37 -6.48
C SER A 14 -0.86 -1.30 -7.58
N ASP A 15 -1.97 -0.91 -8.22
CA ASP A 15 -2.02 0.07 -9.30
C ASP A 15 -1.80 1.50 -8.79
N THR A 16 -2.32 1.84 -7.62
CA THR A 16 -2.25 3.20 -7.03
C THR A 16 -0.90 3.45 -6.37
N LEU A 17 -0.26 2.42 -5.83
CA LEU A 17 0.98 2.58 -5.07
C LEU A 17 2.23 2.41 -5.96
N GLY A 18 2.10 1.78 -7.12
CA GLY A 18 3.19 1.70 -8.10
C GLY A 18 4.24 0.63 -7.75
N PHE A 19 3.84 -0.41 -7.03
CA PHE A 19 4.71 -1.56 -6.75
C PHE A 19 4.37 -2.73 -7.66
N THR A 20 5.16 -2.91 -8.71
CA THR A 20 5.08 -4.08 -9.59
C THR A 20 6.10 -5.13 -9.17
N ALA A 21 5.64 -6.18 -8.49
CA ALA A 21 6.49 -7.32 -8.18
C ALA A 21 6.90 -8.07 -9.46
N LYS A 22 8.18 -8.41 -9.59
CA LYS A 22 8.75 -9.23 -10.67
C LYS A 22 9.16 -10.60 -10.11
N ALA A 23 9.44 -11.56 -10.98
CA ALA A 23 9.90 -12.89 -10.56
C ALA A 23 11.18 -12.86 -9.69
N THR A 24 11.99 -11.82 -9.83
CA THR A 24 13.22 -11.60 -9.06
C THR A 24 13.02 -10.81 -7.77
N THR A 25 11.80 -10.31 -7.50
CA THR A 25 11.50 -9.50 -6.32
C THR A 25 11.53 -10.38 -5.06
N LYS A 26 12.36 -9.99 -4.10
CA LYS A 26 12.50 -10.68 -2.82
C LYS A 26 11.38 -10.28 -1.87
N LYS A 27 11.00 -11.19 -0.96
CA LYS A 27 10.02 -10.93 0.10
C LYS A 27 10.37 -9.72 0.97
N SER A 28 11.66 -9.46 1.20
CA SER A 28 12.15 -8.31 1.96
C SER A 28 11.86 -6.99 1.25
N GLU A 29 12.05 -6.91 -0.07
CA GLU A 29 11.78 -5.71 -0.87
C GLU A 29 10.30 -5.34 -0.84
N VAL A 30 9.42 -6.35 -0.85
CA VAL A 30 7.97 -6.17 -0.66
C VAL A 30 7.69 -5.61 0.75
N GLY A 31 8.28 -6.21 1.78
CA GLY A 31 8.10 -5.79 3.17
C GLY A 31 8.58 -4.36 3.44
N GLU A 32 9.75 -3.99 2.91
CA GLU A 32 10.31 -2.63 3.00
C GLU A 32 9.44 -1.61 2.28
N TYR A 33 8.96 -1.94 1.07
CA TYR A 33 8.09 -1.07 0.29
C TYR A 33 6.79 -0.74 1.06
N PHE A 34 6.06 -1.75 1.54
CA PHE A 34 4.79 -1.52 2.25
C PHE A 34 5.01 -0.90 3.64
N SER A 35 6.15 -1.16 4.30
CA SER A 35 6.50 -0.49 5.55
C SER A 35 6.75 1.01 5.35
N SER A 36 7.51 1.36 4.30
CA SER A 36 7.78 2.76 3.92
C SER A 36 6.49 3.49 3.56
N LEU A 37 5.61 2.84 2.79
CA LEU A 37 4.32 3.40 2.44
C LEU A 37 3.43 3.64 3.66
N GLY A 38 3.33 2.66 4.57
CA GLY A 38 2.56 2.80 5.81
C GLY A 38 3.05 3.97 6.67
N ALA A 39 4.37 4.18 6.72
CA ALA A 39 4.95 5.34 7.39
C ALA A 39 4.54 6.67 6.72
N LYS A 40 4.62 6.76 5.38
CA LYS A 40 4.19 7.95 4.62
C LYS A 40 2.71 8.27 4.82
N LEU A 41 1.85 7.25 4.79
CA LEU A 41 0.41 7.41 5.05
C LEU A 41 0.15 7.89 6.48
N ARG A 42 0.88 7.36 7.46
CA ARG A 42 0.78 7.81 8.86
C ARG A 42 1.17 9.28 9.01
N GLU A 43 2.24 9.72 8.36
CA GLU A 43 2.64 11.14 8.42
C GLU A 43 1.63 12.04 7.68
N ALA A 44 1.15 11.63 6.50
CA ALA A 44 0.09 12.36 5.79
C ALA A 44 -1.21 12.45 6.62
N SER A 45 -1.58 11.38 7.32
CA SER A 45 -2.72 11.35 8.26
C SER A 45 -2.55 12.32 9.43
N LYS A 46 -1.34 12.52 9.94
CA LYS A 46 -1.08 13.53 10.97
C LYS A 46 -1.29 14.94 10.43
N GLY A 47 -0.90 15.19 9.17
CA GLY A 47 -1.17 16.45 8.47
C GLY A 47 -2.65 16.67 8.11
N LEU A 48 -3.41 15.58 7.94
CA LEU A 48 -4.86 15.60 7.70
C LEU A 48 -5.68 15.85 8.99
N LYS A 49 -5.05 16.04 10.16
CA LYS A 49 -5.74 16.65 11.31
C LYS A 49 -5.98 18.13 11.02
N ILE A 50 -6.93 18.41 10.15
CA ILE A 50 -7.47 19.74 9.88
C ILE A 50 -8.83 19.81 10.56
N ASN A 51 -8.85 20.52 11.69
CA ASN A 51 -9.99 21.02 12.46
C ASN A 51 -10.85 20.00 13.25
N GLN A 52 -11.26 20.50 14.41
CA GLN A 52 -12.09 19.87 15.44
C GLN A 52 -13.45 19.41 14.92
#